data_AF-A0A158DAD8-F1
#
_entry.id   AF-A0A158DAD8-F1
#
_cell.length_a   1.000
_cell.length_b   1.000
_cell.length_c   1.000
_cell.angle_alpha   90.00
_cell.angle_beta   90.00
_cell.angle_gamma   90.00
#
_symmetry.space_group_name_H-M   'P 1'
#
loop_
_entity.id
_entity.type
_entity.pdbx_description
1 polymer ?
#
loop_
_entity_poly.entity_id
_entity_poly.type
_entity_poly.pdbx_seq_one_letter_code
_entity_poly.pdbx_strand_id
1 'polypeptide(L)'
;MNSPLDMRVDSVGRPVDDNSQTSDVDDEMGPFPTIIVDISDGKVLDDTDASKRLCSLEGGVQVFDRPRLETLDEVAKLLEISIEKYAVPTLSDESMTVFVLVCSTEKAVPFARFDVNVDNGQAYATLHCDDGFRQSVKRVAVHPYDDVLTLIHRIMLCARSEPTRGG
;
A
#
# COMPACT_ATOMS: atom_id res chain seq x y z
N MET A 1 78.60 -36.17 -4.63
CA MET A 1 77.54 -37.08 -4.16
C MET A 1 77.29 -36.82 -2.69
N ASN A 2 76.02 -36.86 -2.29
CA ASN A 2 75.44 -36.73 -0.94
C ASN A 2 74.89 -35.35 -0.56
N SER A 3 73.59 -35.18 -0.81
CA SER A 3 72.69 -34.36 0.00
C SER A 3 71.89 -35.30 0.92
N PRO A 4 71.72 -34.99 2.22
CA PRO A 4 70.68 -35.61 3.03
C PRO A 4 69.83 -34.57 3.75
N LEU A 5 68.56 -34.42 3.36
CA LEU A 5 67.53 -33.82 4.20
C LEU A 5 66.18 -34.39 3.74
N ASP A 6 65.50 -35.14 4.61
CA ASP A 6 64.24 -34.66 5.20
C ASP A 6 63.76 -35.65 6.27
N MET A 7 63.63 -35.16 7.51
CA MET A 7 62.89 -35.83 8.59
C MET A 7 61.62 -35.01 8.79
N ARG A 8 60.48 -35.54 8.32
CA ARG A 8 59.16 -35.01 8.68
C ARG A 8 58.60 -35.81 9.85
N VAL A 9 58.41 -35.09 10.95
CA VAL A 9 57.64 -35.51 12.13
C VAL A 9 56.19 -35.16 11.86
N ASP A 10 55.36 -36.18 11.68
CA ASP A 10 53.90 -36.03 11.77
C ASP A 10 53.50 -36.07 13.23
N SER A 11 52.85 -35.02 13.71
CA SER A 11 52.12 -35.07 14.97
C SER A 11 50.96 -34.09 15.04
N VAL A 12 49.92 -34.62 15.68
CA VAL A 12 48.82 -33.95 16.38
C VAL A 12 47.57 -33.64 15.54
N GLY A 13 46.66 -34.62 15.54
CA GLY A 13 45.25 -34.34 15.43
C GLY A 13 44.75 -33.56 16.65
N ARG A 14 43.83 -32.62 16.39
CA ARG A 14 42.93 -32.05 17.40
C ARG A 14 41.50 -32.16 16.90
N PRO A 15 40.58 -32.74 17.67
CA PRO A 15 39.16 -32.66 17.39
C PRO A 15 38.56 -31.47 18.18
N VAL A 16 37.66 -30.73 17.50
CA VAL A 16 36.36 -30.12 17.92
C VAL A 16 36.25 -29.47 19.32
N ASP A 17 35.53 -28.37 19.58
CA ASP A 17 34.40 -27.66 18.98
C ASP A 17 34.50 -26.21 19.48
N ASP A 18 34.11 -25.19 18.69
CA ASP A 18 33.67 -23.91 19.25
C ASP A 18 32.59 -23.28 18.36
N ASN A 19 31.38 -23.79 18.59
CA ASN A 19 30.12 -23.06 18.75
C ASN A 19 29.98 -21.71 18.03
N SER A 20 30.07 -21.72 16.70
CA SER A 20 29.52 -20.64 15.88
C SER A 20 27.99 -20.79 15.87
N GLN A 21 27.33 -20.39 16.95
CA GLN A 21 25.91 -20.07 16.94
C GLN A 21 25.73 -18.90 15.98
N THR A 22 25.50 -19.22 14.70
CA THR A 22 24.76 -18.35 13.80
C THR A 22 23.36 -18.26 14.40
N SER A 23 23.12 -17.20 15.17
CA SER A 23 21.77 -16.85 15.56
C SER A 23 21.00 -16.60 14.28
N ASP A 24 20.25 -17.62 13.84
CA ASP A 24 19.11 -17.46 12.95
C ASP A 24 18.12 -16.55 13.68
N VAL A 25 18.38 -15.25 13.63
CA VAL A 25 17.32 -14.27 13.75
C VAL A 25 16.57 -14.42 12.44
N ASP A 26 15.64 -15.37 12.42
CA ASP A 26 14.46 -15.28 11.58
C ASP A 26 13.85 -13.90 11.92
N ASP A 27 14.26 -12.89 11.15
CA ASP A 27 13.42 -11.75 10.83
C ASP A 27 12.20 -12.29 10.07
N GLU A 28 11.40 -13.12 10.75
CA GLU A 28 10.05 -13.45 10.36
C GLU A 28 9.20 -12.22 10.70
N MET A 29 9.56 -11.07 10.11
CA MET A 29 8.55 -10.09 9.77
C MET A 29 7.67 -10.79 8.75
N GLY A 30 6.69 -11.52 9.27
CA GLY A 30 5.62 -12.10 8.48
C GLY A 30 5.15 -11.07 7.46
N PRO A 31 4.77 -11.50 6.26
CA PRO A 31 4.54 -10.62 5.13
C PRO A 31 3.68 -9.43 5.54
N PHE A 32 4.20 -8.24 5.28
CA PHE A 32 3.47 -7.01 5.53
C PHE A 32 2.15 -7.05 4.78
N PRO A 33 1.04 -6.62 5.40
CA PRO A 33 -0.22 -6.54 4.69
C PRO A 33 -0.03 -5.63 3.48
N THR A 34 -0.42 -6.11 2.31
CA THR A 34 -0.38 -5.34 1.07
C THR A 34 -1.70 -4.60 0.92
N ILE A 35 -1.66 -3.36 0.46
CA ILE A 35 -2.84 -2.58 0.15
C ILE A 35 -3.08 -2.65 -1.35
N ILE A 36 -4.34 -2.92 -1.73
CA ILE A 36 -4.81 -2.78 -3.10
C ILE A 36 -5.76 -1.58 -3.16
N VAL A 37 -5.50 -0.67 -4.09
CA VAL A 37 -6.38 0.46 -4.42
C VAL A 37 -6.89 0.25 -5.83
N ASP A 38 -8.17 -0.10 -5.95
CA ASP A 38 -8.84 -0.32 -7.22
C ASP A 38 -9.74 0.85 -7.56
N ILE A 39 -9.56 1.40 -8.76
CA ILE A 39 -10.25 2.60 -9.21
C ILE A 39 -11.02 2.26 -10.46
N SER A 40 -12.32 2.53 -10.43
CA SER A 40 -13.25 2.28 -11.53
C SER A 40 -13.97 3.56 -11.92
N ASP A 41 -14.21 3.72 -13.22
CA ASP A 41 -15.00 4.79 -13.78
C ASP A 41 -16.47 4.57 -13.45
N GLY A 42 -17.19 5.63 -13.08
CA GLY A 42 -18.59 5.55 -12.72
C GLY A 42 -18.88 5.05 -11.30
N LYS A 43 -20.17 4.76 -11.05
CA LYS A 43 -20.68 4.22 -9.79
C LYS A 43 -20.76 2.70 -9.90
N VAL A 44 -19.88 2.01 -9.17
CA VAL A 44 -19.91 0.55 -9.04
C VAL A 44 -20.83 0.20 -7.90
N LEU A 45 -22.01 -0.38 -8.15
CA LEU A 45 -22.88 -0.77 -7.04
C LEU A 45 -22.42 -2.08 -6.38
N ASP A 46 -21.89 -3.02 -7.16
CA ASP A 46 -21.34 -4.32 -6.74
C ASP A 46 -20.17 -4.76 -7.65
N ASP A 47 -19.38 -5.75 -7.22
CA ASP A 47 -18.24 -6.31 -7.99
C ASP A 47 -18.61 -6.88 -9.38
N THR A 48 -19.90 -7.07 -9.65
CA THR A 48 -20.42 -7.51 -10.96
C THR A 48 -20.80 -6.35 -11.89
N ASP A 49 -20.75 -5.11 -11.42
CA ASP A 49 -21.10 -3.94 -12.23
C ASP A 49 -20.05 -3.73 -13.31
N ALA A 50 -20.48 -3.54 -14.57
CA ALA A 50 -19.62 -3.51 -15.75
C ALA A 50 -18.83 -2.19 -15.89
N SER A 51 -18.50 -1.55 -14.78
CA SER A 51 -17.74 -0.31 -14.74
C SER A 51 -16.31 -0.55 -15.21
N LYS A 52 -15.79 0.40 -15.99
CA LYS A 52 -14.45 0.31 -16.54
C LYS A 52 -13.41 0.56 -15.45
N ARG A 53 -12.59 -0.43 -15.11
CA ARG A 53 -11.42 -0.23 -14.23
C ARG A 53 -10.46 0.77 -14.88
N LEU A 54 -10.17 1.87 -14.19
CA LEU A 54 -9.27 2.93 -14.63
C LEU A 54 -7.82 2.61 -14.29
N CYS A 55 -7.56 2.16 -13.06
CA CYS A 55 -6.26 1.65 -12.64
C CYS A 55 -6.36 0.83 -11.36
N SER A 56 -5.25 0.18 -11.02
CA SER A 56 -5.06 -0.54 -9.77
C SER A 56 -3.65 -0.29 -9.26
N LEU A 57 -3.53 -0.06 -7.95
CA LEU A 57 -2.25 0.01 -7.27
C LEU A 57 -2.19 -1.09 -6.22
N GLU A 58 -1.11 -1.85 -6.23
CA GLU A 58 -0.84 -2.86 -5.21
C GLU A 58 0.52 -2.55 -4.58
N GLY A 59 0.56 -2.46 -3.25
CA GLY A 59 1.80 -2.23 -2.53
C GLY A 59 1.60 -1.96 -1.04
N GLY A 60 2.70 -1.80 -0.32
CA GLY A 60 2.71 -1.35 1.07
C GLY A 60 3.73 -0.25 1.26
N VAL A 61 3.56 0.58 2.29
CA VAL A 61 4.50 1.65 2.62
C VAL A 61 5.11 1.39 3.98
N GLN A 62 6.43 1.17 3.99
CA GLN A 62 7.19 1.04 5.21
C GLN A 62 7.87 2.38 5.56
N VAL A 63 7.76 2.77 6.82
CA VAL A 63 8.48 3.92 7.38
C VAL A 63 9.55 3.39 8.33
N PHE A 64 10.81 3.69 8.04
CA PHE A 64 11.92 3.33 8.92
C PHE A 64 11.85 4.17 10.21
N ASP A 65 12.18 3.53 11.33
CA ASP A 65 12.29 4.16 12.65
C ASP A 65 11.00 4.81 13.19
N ARG A 66 9.83 4.42 12.68
CA ARG A 66 8.52 4.89 13.16
C ARG A 66 7.51 3.74 13.29
N PRO A 67 6.44 3.93 14.07
CA PRO A 67 5.29 3.02 14.05
C PRO A 67 4.74 2.87 12.64
N ARG A 68 4.09 1.72 12.38
CA ARG A 68 3.35 1.51 11.13
C ARG A 68 2.29 2.58 10.96
N LEU A 69 2.08 2.97 9.71
CA LEU A 69 1.00 3.88 9.33
C LEU A 69 -0.35 3.20 9.55
N GLU A 70 -1.37 3.98 9.92
CA GLU A 70 -2.74 3.50 9.82
C GLU A 70 -3.12 3.28 8.35
N THR A 71 -4.08 2.41 8.06
CA THR A 71 -4.38 2.00 6.68
C THR A 71 -4.69 3.18 5.76
N LEU A 72 -5.50 4.16 6.18
CA LEU A 72 -5.77 5.35 5.35
C LEU A 72 -4.54 6.24 5.15
N ASP A 73 -3.66 6.32 6.13
CA ASP A 73 -2.40 7.05 6.04
C ASP A 73 -1.44 6.35 5.06
N GLU A 74 -1.39 5.02 5.12
CA GLU A 74 -0.60 4.18 4.22
C GLU A 74 -1.10 4.28 2.77
N VAL A 75 -2.42 4.23 2.53
CA VAL A 75 -3.01 4.43 1.20
C VAL A 75 -2.66 5.83 0.67
N ALA A 76 -2.81 6.88 1.49
CA ALA A 76 -2.47 8.24 1.06
C ALA A 76 -1.01 8.33 0.66
N LYS A 77 -0.10 7.69 1.41
CA LYS A 77 1.33 7.68 1.07
C LYS A 77 1.64 6.84 -0.16
N LEU A 78 0.94 5.72 -0.36
CA LEU A 78 1.05 4.88 -1.56
C LEU A 78 0.62 5.66 -2.82
N LEU A 79 -0.46 6.44 -2.72
CA LEU A 79 -0.92 7.32 -3.79
C LEU A 79 0.09 8.42 -4.09
N GLU A 80 0.62 9.09 -3.06
CA GLU A 80 1.66 10.11 -3.21
C GLU A 80 2.88 9.59 -3.99
N ILE A 81 3.39 8.43 -3.61
CA ILE A 81 4.51 7.77 -4.30
C ILE A 81 4.12 7.39 -5.74
N SER A 82 2.88 6.94 -5.95
CA SER A 82 2.40 6.47 -7.25
C SER A 82 2.18 7.60 -8.25
N ILE A 83 1.72 8.77 -7.81
CA ILE A 83 1.51 9.95 -8.66
C ILE A 83 2.80 10.37 -9.38
N GLU A 84 3.95 10.31 -8.68
CA GLU A 84 5.24 10.68 -9.27
C GLU A 84 5.78 9.64 -10.26
N LYS A 85 5.32 8.39 -10.16
CA LYS A 85 5.91 7.23 -10.86
C LYS A 85 5.08 6.73 -12.03
N TYR A 86 3.77 6.88 -11.97
CA TYR A 86 2.86 6.27 -12.92
C TYR A 86 2.00 7.32 -13.61
N ALA A 87 1.95 7.24 -14.94
CA ALA A 87 0.95 7.96 -15.71
C ALA A 87 -0.35 7.15 -15.71
N VAL A 88 -1.43 7.77 -15.26
CA VAL A 88 -2.78 7.20 -15.20
C VAL A 88 -3.76 8.07 -15.98
N PRO A 89 -4.89 7.53 -16.44
CA PRO A 89 -5.86 8.32 -17.19
C PRO A 89 -6.43 9.46 -16.35
N THR A 90 -6.85 10.52 -17.04
CA THR A 90 -7.77 11.51 -16.47
C THR A 90 -9.16 10.89 -16.35
N LEU A 91 -9.97 11.44 -15.44
CA LEU A 91 -11.34 10.99 -15.26
C LEU A 91 -12.18 11.31 -16.51
N SER A 92 -12.87 10.30 -17.07
CA SER A 92 -13.76 10.46 -18.23
C SER A 92 -15.19 10.85 -17.84
N ASP A 93 -15.71 10.25 -16.76
CA ASP A 93 -17.06 10.49 -16.28
C ASP A 93 -17.09 11.44 -15.07
N GLU A 94 -18.27 11.95 -14.73
CA GLU A 94 -18.45 12.80 -13.54
C GLU A 94 -18.51 12.00 -12.22
N SER A 95 -18.11 10.72 -12.23
CA SER A 95 -18.06 9.89 -11.03
C SER A 95 -17.03 8.77 -11.15
N MET A 96 -16.50 8.33 -10.01
CA MET A 96 -15.64 7.15 -9.92
C MET A 96 -15.86 6.45 -8.58
N THR A 97 -15.54 5.16 -8.54
CA THR A 97 -15.57 4.36 -7.32
C THR A 97 -14.17 3.86 -7.02
N VAL A 98 -13.74 4.00 -5.76
CA VAL A 98 -12.44 3.51 -5.30
C VAL A 98 -12.65 2.46 -4.22
N PHE A 99 -12.07 1.29 -4.39
CA PHE A 99 -12.01 0.25 -3.37
C PHE A 99 -10.61 0.19 -2.79
N VAL A 100 -10.54 0.12 -1.46
CA VAL A 100 -9.32 -0.14 -0.72
C VAL A 100 -9.47 -1.52 -0.09
N LEU A 101 -8.59 -2.44 -0.47
CA LEU A 101 -8.51 -3.76 0.11
C LEU A 101 -7.21 -3.91 0.88
N VAL A 102 -7.27 -4.62 2.00
CA VAL A 102 -6.10 -5.04 2.76
C VAL A 102 -5.90 -6.53 2.53
N CYS A 103 -4.78 -6.87 1.91
CA CYS A 103 -4.36 -8.22 1.60
C CYS A 103 -3.43 -8.73 2.69
N SER A 104 -3.85 -9.80 3.35
CA SER A 104 -3.01 -10.65 4.19
C SER A 104 -2.67 -11.93 3.42
N THR A 105 -1.79 -12.77 3.96
CA THR A 105 -1.35 -14.05 3.36
C THR A 105 -2.47 -14.93 2.83
N GLU A 106 -3.64 -14.85 3.44
CA GLU A 106 -4.74 -15.79 3.17
C GLU A 106 -5.90 -15.16 2.41
N LYS A 107 -6.03 -13.82 2.39
CA LYS A 107 -7.19 -13.14 1.79
C LYS A 107 -7.01 -11.63 1.62
N ALA A 108 -7.69 -11.10 0.61
CA ALA A 108 -8.02 -9.68 0.47
C ALA A 108 -9.33 -9.40 1.21
N VAL A 109 -9.33 -8.42 2.10
CA VAL A 109 -10.53 -7.98 2.83
C VAL A 109 -10.83 -6.54 2.42
N PRO A 110 -12.08 -6.21 2.04
CA PRO A 110 -12.49 -4.83 1.83
C PRO A 110 -12.28 -4.02 3.11
N PHE A 111 -11.58 -2.90 3.00
CA PHE A 111 -11.35 -1.99 4.12
C PHE A 111 -12.22 -0.75 3.99
N ALA A 112 -12.19 -0.15 2.80
CA ALA A 112 -12.93 1.08 2.53
C ALA A 112 -13.38 1.15 1.07
N ARG A 113 -14.47 1.90 0.85
CA ARG A 113 -14.98 2.28 -0.46
C ARG A 113 -15.19 3.80 -0.49
N PHE A 114 -14.73 4.46 -1.54
CA PHE A 114 -15.00 5.85 -1.81
C PHE A 114 -15.89 5.99 -3.04
N ASP A 115 -17.07 6.57 -2.84
CA ASP A 115 -17.94 6.98 -3.94
C ASP A 115 -17.67 8.45 -4.26
N VAL A 116 -16.97 8.70 -5.35
CA VAL A 116 -16.55 10.04 -5.76
C VAL A 116 -17.47 10.56 -6.87
N ASN A 117 -17.88 11.81 -6.76
CA ASN A 117 -18.60 12.52 -7.80
C ASN A 117 -17.90 13.85 -8.07
N VAL A 118 -17.91 14.29 -9.32
CA VAL A 118 -17.38 15.55 -9.79
C VAL A 118 -18.53 16.38 -10.33
N ASP A 119 -18.69 17.59 -9.82
CA ASP A 119 -19.70 18.55 -10.27
C ASP A 119 -19.12 19.95 -10.24
N ASN A 120 -19.33 20.72 -11.31
CA ASN A 120 -18.90 22.12 -11.41
C ASN A 120 -17.42 22.35 -11.05
N GLY A 121 -16.52 21.46 -11.50
CA GLY A 121 -15.08 21.54 -11.22
C GLY A 121 -14.70 21.25 -9.77
N GLN A 122 -15.58 20.61 -9.00
CA GLN A 122 -15.35 20.20 -7.62
C GLN A 122 -15.64 18.71 -7.47
N ALA A 123 -14.72 17.96 -6.88
CA ALA A 123 -14.94 16.57 -6.50
C ALA A 123 -15.35 16.48 -5.03
N TYR A 124 -16.24 15.56 -4.72
CA TYR A 124 -16.61 15.20 -3.36
C TYR A 124 -16.78 13.70 -3.27
N ALA A 125 -16.53 13.14 -2.09
CA ALA A 125 -16.59 11.71 -1.89
C ALA A 125 -17.42 11.35 -0.66
N THR A 126 -17.95 10.14 -0.66
CA THR A 126 -18.40 9.49 0.56
C THR A 126 -17.51 8.29 0.81
N LEU A 127 -16.87 8.27 1.98
CA LEU A 127 -16.13 7.13 2.49
C LEU A 127 -17.09 6.19 3.21
N HIS A 128 -17.00 4.90 2.88
CA HIS A 128 -17.70 3.79 3.50
C HIS A 128 -16.66 2.80 4.01
N CYS A 129 -16.64 2.52 5.30
CA CYS A 129 -15.77 1.50 5.89
C CYS A 129 -16.56 0.23 6.18
N ASP A 130 -15.87 -0.91 6.27
CA ASP A 130 -16.48 -2.22 6.51
C ASP A 130 -17.22 -2.33 7.87
N ASP A 131 -16.81 -1.54 8.86
CA ASP A 131 -17.46 -1.44 10.17
C ASP A 131 -18.80 -0.67 10.14
N GLY A 132 -19.25 -0.24 8.95
CA GLY A 132 -20.45 0.55 8.75
C GLY A 132 -20.24 2.05 8.97
N PHE A 133 -19.02 2.49 9.29
CA PHE A 133 -18.71 3.91 9.37
C PHE A 133 -18.85 4.58 8.00
N ARG A 134 -19.48 5.76 8.02
CA ARG A 134 -19.71 6.56 6.81
C ARG A 134 -19.33 8.02 7.06
N GLN A 135 -18.53 8.58 6.15
CA GLN A 135 -18.07 9.96 6.22
C GLN A 135 -18.22 10.64 4.87
N SER A 136 -18.85 11.81 4.85
CA SER A 136 -18.79 12.69 3.69
C SER A 136 -17.50 13.49 3.71
N VAL A 137 -16.76 13.48 2.61
CA VAL A 137 -15.52 14.22 2.45
C VAL A 137 -15.84 15.60 1.86
N LYS A 138 -15.16 16.62 2.35
CA LYS A 138 -15.23 17.98 1.80
C LYS A 138 -14.93 18.02 0.31
N ARG A 139 -15.52 19.02 -0.35
CA ARG A 139 -15.26 19.30 -1.77
C ARG A 139 -13.80 19.70 -1.98
N VAL A 140 -13.18 19.14 -3.01
CA VAL A 140 -11.84 19.47 -3.48
C VAL A 140 -11.93 20.00 -4.91
N ALA A 141 -11.12 20.99 -5.25
CA ALA A 141 -11.07 21.52 -6.62
C ALA A 141 -10.50 20.49 -7.59
N VAL A 142 -11.05 20.41 -8.79
CA VAL A 142 -10.56 19.58 -9.90
C VAL A 142 -9.93 20.47 -10.95
N HIS A 143 -8.67 20.18 -11.31
CA HIS A 143 -7.99 20.77 -12.44
C HIS A 143 -8.19 19.93 -13.71
N PRO A 144 -8.20 20.55 -14.90
CA PRO A 144 -8.42 19.86 -16.18
C PRO A 144 -7.39 18.76 -16.50
N TYR A 145 -6.23 18.80 -15.85
CA TYR A 145 -5.12 17.86 -16.06
C TYR A 145 -4.91 16.92 -14.88
N ASP A 146 -5.79 16.95 -13.88
CA ASP A 146 -5.70 16.01 -12.78
C ASP A 146 -6.04 14.62 -13.29
N ASP A 147 -5.09 13.71 -13.11
CA ASP A 147 -5.36 12.30 -13.23
C ASP A 147 -6.12 11.75 -12.02
N VAL A 148 -6.62 10.53 -12.15
CA VAL A 148 -7.41 9.87 -11.11
C VAL A 148 -6.64 9.70 -9.79
N LEU A 149 -5.34 9.42 -9.83
CA LEU A 149 -4.55 9.23 -8.61
C LEU A 149 -4.38 10.55 -7.85
N THR A 150 -4.08 11.63 -8.57
CA THR A 150 -3.96 12.99 -8.02
C THR A 150 -5.28 13.43 -7.37
N LEU A 151 -6.40 13.16 -8.04
CA LEU A 151 -7.71 13.49 -7.52
C LEU A 151 -8.04 12.71 -6.23
N ILE A 152 -7.84 11.39 -6.24
CA ILE A 152 -8.11 10.53 -5.08
C ILE A 152 -7.19 10.88 -3.92
N HIS A 153 -5.91 11.12 -4.16
CA HIS A 153 -4.96 11.52 -3.12
C HIS A 153 -5.44 12.77 -2.38
N ARG A 154 -5.87 13.83 -3.09
CA ARG A 154 -6.42 15.03 -2.45
C ARG A 154 -7.70 14.75 -1.65
N ILE A 155 -8.60 13.92 -2.17
CA ILE A 155 -9.80 13.48 -1.45
C ILE A 155 -9.42 12.77 -0.14
N MET A 156 -8.46 11.85 -0.18
CA MET A 156 -8.00 11.13 1.01
C MET A 156 -7.37 12.05 2.05
N LEU A 157 -6.56 13.03 1.63
CA LEU A 157 -6.03 14.03 2.54
C LEU A 157 -7.13 14.83 3.24
N CYS A 158 -8.23 15.15 2.54
CA CYS A 158 -9.39 15.78 3.14
C CYS A 158 -10.14 14.86 4.11
N ALA A 159 -10.33 13.58 3.77
CA ALA A 159 -11.02 12.62 4.63
C ALA A 159 -10.30 12.44 5.98
N ARG A 160 -8.96 12.38 5.96
CA ARG A 160 -8.10 12.25 7.15
C ARG A 160 -8.12 13.49 8.07
N SER A 161 -8.37 14.66 7.50
CA SER A 161 -8.26 15.94 8.21
C SER A 161 -9.54 16.31 8.97
N GLU A 162 -10.63 15.54 8.83
CA GLU A 162 -11.88 15.86 9.50
C GLU A 162 -11.97 15.17 10.87
N PRO A 163 -12.11 15.93 11.97
CA PRO A 163 -12.44 15.32 13.25
C PRO A 163 -13.83 14.70 13.13
N THR A 164 -13.93 13.42 13.47
CA THR A 164 -15.16 12.64 13.53
C THR A 164 -16.20 13.43 14.32
N ARG A 165 -17.08 14.18 13.64
CA ARG A 165 -18.24 14.78 14.29
C ARG A 165 -19.21 13.64 14.53
N GLY A 166 -19.12 13.06 15.72
CA GLY A 166 -20.06 12.06 16.20
C GLY A 166 -21.49 12.56 16.00
N GLY A 167 -22.27 11.75 15.27
CA GLY A 167 -23.72 11.85 15.23
C GLY A 167 -24.34 11.17 16.44
#